data_AF-A0A661YGD9-F1
#
_entry.id   AF-A0A661YGD9-F1
#
_cell.length_a   1.000
_cell.length_b   1.000
_cell.length_c   1.000
_cell.angle_alpha   90.00
_cell.angle_beta   90.00
_cell.angle_gamma   90.00
#
_symmetry.space_group_name_H-M   'P 1'
#
loop_
_entity.id
_entity.type
_entity.pdbx_description
1 polymer ?
#
loop_
_entity_poly.entity_id
_entity_poly.type
_entity_poly.pdbx_seq_one_letter_code
_entity_poly.pdbx_strand_id
1 'polypeptide(L)'
;GTGPAIFFLYKEGLSGGRSTAVVLTAIFLDEMFFIVSVPIVYFVFGHKIFPPDSLNYTAILSAFYIGYLVIFVYTLFLAYALFINPQMFKSFISWVFLFPILVRWRMRARKSANQLIQTSKIIREKPFSYWAKSMLATILSWIGRYWVVNFLLLAFVAEKYSLSEHLLILGRQLSMWIILLVSPTPGGSGVAEYIFADFLGDFISNESWYIPLALFWRLISYYPYLIIGAILLPIWLRRVFTNKYKEVD
;
A
#
# COMPACT_ATOMS: atom_id res chain seq x y z
N GLY A 1 3.04 4.97 -4.54
CA GLY A 1 4.23 5.79 -4.86
C GLY A 1 5.51 5.09 -4.44
N THR A 2 5.92 4.03 -5.14
CA THR A 2 7.08 3.19 -4.77
C THR A 2 8.37 3.59 -5.51
N GLY A 3 8.25 4.20 -6.70
CA GLY A 3 9.37 4.69 -7.50
C GLY A 3 10.27 5.72 -6.79
N PRO A 4 9.71 6.77 -6.15
CA PRO A 4 10.51 7.75 -5.42
C PRO A 4 11.27 7.17 -4.23
N ALA A 5 10.73 6.14 -3.56
CA ALA A 5 11.37 5.52 -2.39
C ALA A 5 12.70 4.84 -2.77
N ILE A 6 12.74 4.13 -3.90
CA ILE A 6 13.98 3.51 -4.41
C ILE A 6 15.03 4.59 -4.69
N PHE A 7 14.61 5.72 -5.27
CA PHE A 7 15.49 6.85 -5.56
C PHE A 7 16.02 7.51 -4.28
N PHE A 8 15.17 7.74 -3.27
CA PHE A 8 15.59 8.31 -1.99
C PHE A 8 16.63 7.42 -1.30
N LEU A 9 16.38 6.13 -1.18
CA LEU A 9 17.33 5.19 -0.60
C LEU A 9 18.64 5.14 -1.38
N TYR A 10 18.58 5.16 -2.72
CA TYR A 10 19.77 5.21 -3.57
C TYR A 10 20.61 6.47 -3.31
N LYS A 11 19.96 7.61 -3.08
CA LYS A 11 20.62 8.89 -2.77
C LYS A 11 21.17 8.96 -1.35
N GLU A 12 20.63 8.19 -0.41
CA GLU A 12 21.13 8.04 0.97
C GLU A 12 22.23 6.98 1.11
N GLY A 13 22.82 6.52 -0.01
CA GLY A 13 24.02 5.67 0.00
C GLY A 13 23.78 4.17 -0.15
N LEU A 14 22.53 3.73 -0.30
CA LEU A 14 22.25 2.34 -0.68
C LEU A 14 22.53 2.13 -2.19
N SER A 15 23.02 0.95 -2.57
CA SER A 15 23.11 0.59 -3.98
C SER A 15 21.71 0.48 -4.60
N GLY A 16 21.58 0.72 -5.91
CA GLY A 16 20.27 0.69 -6.58
C GLY A 16 19.53 -0.64 -6.38
N GLY A 17 20.25 -1.76 -6.41
CA GLY A 17 19.68 -3.07 -6.07
C GLY A 17 19.28 -3.22 -4.62
N ARG A 18 20.05 -2.69 -3.64
CA ARG A 18 19.68 -2.74 -2.22
C ARG A 18 18.42 -1.93 -1.94
N SER A 19 18.34 -0.72 -2.47
CA SER A 19 17.15 0.12 -2.39
C SER A 19 15.92 -0.55 -2.99
N THR A 20 16.07 -1.17 -4.16
CA THR A 20 14.98 -1.89 -4.83
C THR A 20 14.53 -3.07 -3.99
N ALA A 21 15.46 -3.85 -3.44
CA ALA A 21 15.13 -5.05 -2.68
C ALA A 21 14.41 -4.74 -1.37
N VAL A 22 14.85 -3.70 -0.65
CA VAL A 22 14.18 -3.22 0.57
C VAL A 22 12.76 -2.77 0.27
N VAL A 23 12.56 -1.96 -0.77
CA VAL A 23 11.23 -1.47 -1.16
C VAL A 23 10.33 -2.62 -1.63
N LEU A 24 10.84 -3.55 -2.44
CA LEU A 24 10.08 -4.73 -2.86
C LEU A 24 9.72 -5.65 -1.68
N THR A 25 10.59 -5.76 -0.68
CA THR A 25 10.30 -6.51 0.55
C THR A 25 9.20 -5.84 1.37
N ALA A 26 9.24 -4.50 1.50
CA ALA A 26 8.18 -3.76 2.18
C ALA A 26 6.84 -3.92 1.47
N ILE A 27 6.82 -3.77 0.13
CA ILE A 27 5.61 -4.02 -0.68
C ILE A 27 5.11 -5.44 -0.45
N PHE A 28 6.00 -6.44 -0.52
CA PHE A 28 5.60 -7.83 -0.31
C PHE A 28 4.94 -8.05 1.06
N LEU A 29 5.49 -7.46 2.14
CA LEU A 29 4.89 -7.54 3.47
C LEU A 29 3.53 -6.84 3.54
N ASP A 30 3.39 -5.68 2.91
CA ASP A 30 2.11 -4.97 2.82
C ASP A 30 1.06 -5.81 2.09
N GLU A 31 1.39 -6.39 0.93
CA GLU A 31 0.44 -7.23 0.20
C GLU A 31 0.11 -8.53 0.96
N MET A 32 1.09 -9.12 1.65
CA MET A 32 0.86 -10.28 2.52
C MET A 32 -0.13 -9.98 3.63
N PHE A 33 -0.08 -8.78 4.21
CA PHE A 33 -1.06 -8.34 5.20
C PHE A 33 -2.48 -8.38 4.63
N PHE A 34 -2.71 -7.87 3.42
CA PHE A 34 -4.03 -7.90 2.79
C PHE A 34 -4.47 -9.31 2.42
N ILE A 35 -3.59 -10.11 1.81
CA ILE A 35 -3.90 -11.47 1.39
C ILE A 35 -4.31 -12.34 2.58
N VAL A 36 -3.72 -12.15 3.76
CA VAL A 36 -4.06 -12.92 4.96
C VAL A 36 -5.26 -12.32 5.70
N SER A 37 -5.27 -11.00 5.93
CA SER A 37 -6.29 -10.36 6.76
C SER A 37 -7.68 -10.38 6.12
N VAL A 38 -7.76 -10.25 4.80
CA VAL A 38 -9.03 -10.17 4.07
C VAL A 38 -9.83 -11.48 4.14
N PRO A 39 -9.26 -12.67 3.86
CA PRO A 39 -9.92 -13.94 4.11
C PRO A 39 -10.32 -14.15 5.56
N ILE A 40 -9.50 -13.70 6.53
CA ILE A 40 -9.84 -13.80 7.96
C ILE A 40 -11.11 -13.01 8.26
N VAL A 41 -11.17 -11.73 7.86
CA VAL A 41 -12.38 -10.91 8.12
C VAL A 41 -13.58 -11.40 7.31
N TYR A 42 -13.37 -11.88 6.09
CA TYR A 42 -14.44 -12.48 5.29
C TYR A 42 -14.97 -13.78 5.91
N PHE A 43 -14.11 -14.61 6.49
CA PHE A 43 -14.54 -15.82 7.19
C PHE A 43 -15.37 -15.50 8.44
N VAL A 44 -15.00 -14.46 9.19
CA VAL A 44 -15.69 -14.06 10.42
C VAL A 44 -17.02 -13.34 10.14
N PHE A 45 -17.05 -12.43 9.16
CA PHE A 45 -18.19 -11.54 8.92
C PHE A 45 -18.97 -11.86 7.64
N GLY A 46 -18.46 -12.74 6.79
CA GLY A 46 -19.05 -13.08 5.50
C GLY A 46 -19.20 -11.85 4.60
N HIS A 47 -20.36 -11.76 3.95
CA HIS A 47 -20.70 -10.64 3.07
C HIS A 47 -20.90 -9.31 3.78
N LYS A 48 -20.94 -9.26 5.12
CA LYS A 48 -21.09 -8.01 5.87
C LYS A 48 -19.89 -7.07 5.74
N ILE A 49 -18.75 -7.57 5.24
CA ILE A 49 -17.59 -6.72 4.92
C ILE A 49 -17.84 -5.83 3.69
N PHE A 50 -18.94 -6.02 2.97
CA PHE A 50 -19.40 -5.20 1.87
C PHE A 50 -20.61 -4.36 2.32
N PRO A 51 -20.89 -3.22 1.66
CA PRO A 51 -22.05 -2.40 1.96
C PRO A 51 -23.34 -3.15 1.57
N PRO A 52 -24.22 -3.48 2.53
CA PRO A 52 -25.38 -4.33 2.27
C PRO A 52 -26.42 -3.67 1.35
N ASP A 53 -26.60 -2.36 1.46
CA ASP A 53 -27.66 -1.60 0.77
C ASP A 53 -27.16 -0.79 -0.44
N SER A 54 -25.94 -1.09 -0.92
CA SER A 54 -25.36 -0.37 -2.05
C SER A 54 -26.11 -0.67 -3.35
N LEU A 55 -26.53 0.38 -4.06
CA LEU A 55 -27.13 0.27 -5.40
C LEU A 55 -26.22 -0.42 -6.42
N ASN A 56 -24.90 -0.40 -6.18
CA ASN A 56 -23.87 -0.97 -7.05
C ASN A 56 -23.24 -2.24 -6.49
N TYR A 57 -23.95 -2.99 -5.63
CA TYR A 57 -23.42 -4.14 -4.90
C TYR A 57 -22.72 -5.18 -5.80
N THR A 58 -23.29 -5.51 -6.95
CA THR A 58 -22.70 -6.47 -7.90
C THR A 58 -21.40 -5.96 -8.49
N ALA A 59 -21.33 -4.67 -8.83
CA ALA A 59 -20.13 -4.03 -9.33
C ALA A 59 -19.03 -4.02 -8.24
N ILE A 60 -19.40 -3.70 -6.99
CA ILE A 60 -18.50 -3.71 -5.83
C ILE A 60 -17.90 -5.10 -5.60
N LEU A 61 -18.74 -6.15 -5.61
CA LEU A 61 -18.25 -7.52 -5.48
C LEU A 61 -17.31 -7.91 -6.61
N SER A 62 -17.67 -7.58 -7.86
CA SER A 62 -16.83 -7.90 -9.02
C SER A 62 -15.47 -7.19 -8.93
N ALA A 63 -15.46 -5.90 -8.57
CA ALA A 63 -14.25 -5.11 -8.39
C ALA A 63 -13.39 -5.66 -7.25
N PHE A 64 -14.01 -6.08 -6.14
CA PHE A 64 -13.31 -6.70 -5.02
C PHE A 64 -12.65 -8.03 -5.43
N TYR A 65 -13.38 -8.96 -6.05
CA TYR A 65 -12.82 -10.25 -6.41
C TYR A 65 -11.72 -10.12 -7.48
N ILE A 66 -11.90 -9.27 -8.48
CA ILE A 66 -10.88 -8.98 -9.48
C ILE A 66 -9.66 -8.33 -8.82
N GLY A 67 -9.87 -7.32 -7.96
CA GLY A 67 -8.79 -6.63 -7.26
C GLY A 67 -8.00 -7.55 -6.34
N TYR A 68 -8.70 -8.38 -5.56
CA TYR A 68 -8.09 -9.36 -4.69
C TYR A 68 -7.29 -10.40 -5.49
N LEU A 69 -7.83 -10.90 -6.61
CA LEU A 69 -7.11 -11.81 -7.50
C LEU A 69 -5.84 -11.18 -8.07
N VAL A 70 -5.92 -9.91 -8.51
CA VAL A 70 -4.76 -9.16 -9.03
C VAL A 70 -3.68 -9.03 -7.96
N ILE A 71 -4.04 -8.61 -6.75
CA ILE A 71 -3.12 -8.50 -5.61
C ILE A 71 -2.51 -9.86 -5.26
N PHE A 72 -3.32 -10.91 -5.24
CA PHE A 72 -2.88 -12.27 -4.96
C PHE A 72 -1.85 -12.76 -5.97
N VAL A 73 -2.15 -12.67 -7.27
CA VAL A 73 -1.24 -13.05 -8.36
C VAL A 73 0.03 -12.20 -8.35
N TYR A 74 -0.10 -10.89 -8.13
CA TYR A 74 1.04 -9.99 -8.02
C TYR A 74 1.96 -10.36 -6.84
N THR A 75 1.38 -10.73 -5.70
CA THR A 75 2.15 -11.12 -4.51
C THR A 75 2.83 -12.46 -4.70
N LEU A 76 2.19 -13.43 -5.34
CA LEU A 76 2.83 -14.69 -5.72
C LEU A 76 4.02 -14.45 -6.66
N PHE A 77 3.85 -13.56 -7.65
CA PHE A 77 4.93 -13.15 -8.52
C PHE A 77 6.08 -12.51 -7.74
N LEU A 78 5.79 -11.58 -6.82
CA LEU A 78 6.80 -10.96 -5.96
C LEU A 78 7.49 -11.98 -5.06
N ALA A 79 6.75 -12.88 -4.43
CA ALA A 79 7.27 -13.94 -3.56
C ALA A 79 8.22 -14.85 -4.35
N TYR A 80 7.80 -15.31 -5.52
CA TYR A 80 8.62 -16.14 -6.37
C TYR A 80 9.88 -15.40 -6.85
N ALA A 81 9.76 -14.14 -7.26
CA ALA A 81 10.88 -13.30 -7.65
C ALA A 81 11.89 -13.08 -6.50
N LEU A 82 11.41 -12.79 -5.29
CA LEU A 82 12.27 -12.49 -4.15
C LEU A 82 12.87 -13.74 -3.52
N PHE A 83 12.11 -14.83 -3.36
CA PHE A 83 12.51 -16.02 -2.55
C PHE A 83 12.85 -17.27 -3.34
N ILE A 84 12.38 -17.43 -4.59
CA ILE A 84 12.67 -18.63 -5.39
C ILE A 84 13.65 -18.32 -6.51
N ASN A 85 13.28 -17.47 -7.48
CA ASN A 85 14.11 -17.21 -8.67
C ASN A 85 14.21 -15.70 -9.00
N PRO A 86 15.25 -15.00 -8.51
CA PRO A 86 15.45 -13.58 -8.79
C PRO A 86 15.85 -13.30 -10.24
N GLN A 87 16.37 -14.33 -10.94
CA GLN A 87 16.68 -14.23 -12.36
C GLN A 87 15.41 -14.02 -13.19
N MET A 88 14.26 -14.55 -12.74
CA MET A 88 12.97 -14.34 -13.38
C MET A 88 12.60 -12.85 -13.38
N PHE A 89 12.82 -12.15 -12.26
CA PHE A 89 12.60 -10.71 -12.19
C PHE A 89 13.50 -9.93 -13.16
N LYS A 90 14.78 -10.32 -13.28
CA LYS A 90 15.69 -9.72 -14.27
C LYS A 90 15.22 -9.95 -15.70
N SER A 91 14.72 -11.14 -16.02
CA SER A 91 14.16 -11.45 -17.34
C SER A 91 12.90 -10.61 -17.61
N PHE A 92 12.00 -10.50 -16.63
CA PHE A 92 10.81 -9.66 -16.72
C PHE A 92 11.17 -8.18 -16.97
N ILE A 93 12.06 -7.61 -16.16
CA ILE A 93 12.55 -6.23 -16.38
C ILE A 93 13.22 -6.10 -17.75
N SER A 94 14.01 -7.08 -18.17
CA SER A 94 14.66 -7.05 -19.49
C SER A 94 13.63 -7.06 -20.63
N TRP A 95 12.53 -7.80 -20.47
CA TRP A 95 11.43 -7.90 -21.42
C TRP A 95 10.60 -6.61 -21.48
N VAL A 96 10.22 -6.03 -20.34
CA VAL A 96 9.50 -4.74 -20.29
C VAL A 96 10.30 -3.62 -20.97
N PHE A 97 11.63 -3.60 -20.79
CA PHE A 97 12.51 -2.62 -21.42
C PHE A 97 12.85 -2.92 -22.89
N LEU A 98 12.22 -3.91 -23.52
CA LEU A 98 12.20 -4.06 -24.99
C LEU A 98 11.20 -3.10 -25.65
N PHE A 99 10.28 -2.52 -24.89
CA PHE A 99 9.29 -1.60 -25.43
C PHE A 99 9.97 -0.33 -25.97
N PRO A 100 9.62 0.18 -27.18
CA PRO A 100 10.39 1.20 -27.90
C PRO A 100 10.70 2.46 -27.07
N ILE A 101 9.75 2.88 -26.25
CA ILE A 101 9.86 4.08 -25.39
C ILE A 101 10.86 3.85 -24.23
N LEU A 102 10.95 2.60 -23.75
CA LEU A 102 11.71 2.24 -22.55
C LEU A 102 13.17 1.84 -22.86
N VAL A 103 13.50 1.55 -24.12
CA VAL A 103 14.83 1.04 -24.53
C VAL A 103 15.98 1.93 -24.06
N ARG A 104 15.80 3.26 -24.05
CA ARG A 104 16.85 4.23 -23.65
C ARG A 104 17.35 4.05 -22.21
N TRP A 105 16.60 3.38 -21.35
CA TRP A 105 16.99 3.10 -19.96
C TRP A 105 17.36 1.64 -19.69
N ARG A 106 17.35 0.79 -20.72
CA ARG A 106 17.57 -0.67 -20.62
C ARG A 106 18.86 -1.03 -19.88
N MET A 107 19.96 -0.33 -20.14
CA MET A 107 21.25 -0.60 -19.48
C MET A 107 21.20 -0.32 -17.96
N ARG A 108 20.54 0.77 -17.55
CA ARG A 108 20.37 1.09 -16.11
C ARG A 108 19.44 0.08 -15.45
N ALA A 109 18.32 -0.25 -16.09
CA ALA A 109 17.38 -1.25 -15.60
C ALA A 109 18.03 -2.62 -15.42
N ARG A 110 18.86 -3.06 -16.36
CA ARG A 110 19.59 -4.33 -16.29
C ARG A 110 20.64 -4.33 -15.17
N LYS A 111 21.34 -3.20 -14.95
CA LYS A 111 22.27 -3.04 -13.82
C LYS A 111 21.53 -3.12 -12.48
N SER A 112 20.41 -2.42 -12.33
CA SER A 112 19.58 -2.50 -11.13
C SER A 112 19.02 -3.90 -10.88
N ALA A 113 18.55 -4.59 -11.94
CA ALA A 113 18.08 -5.96 -11.84
C ALA A 113 19.19 -6.94 -11.41
N ASN A 114 20.41 -6.78 -11.92
CA ASN A 114 21.57 -7.58 -11.47
C ASN A 114 21.89 -7.35 -9.98
N GLN A 115 21.87 -6.10 -9.52
CA GLN A 115 22.11 -5.77 -8.12
C GLN A 115 20.96 -6.27 -7.21
N LEU A 116 19.73 -6.30 -7.72
CA LEU A 116 18.59 -6.89 -7.01
C LEU A 116 18.79 -8.39 -6.80
N ILE A 117 19.26 -9.13 -7.82
CA ILE A 117 19.57 -10.57 -7.67
C ILE A 117 20.57 -10.77 -6.54
N GLN A 118 21.66 -10.00 -6.52
CA GLN A 118 22.67 -10.09 -5.45
C GLN A 118 22.07 -9.76 -4.07
N THR A 119 21.21 -8.75 -3.98
CA THR A 119 20.58 -8.38 -2.71
C THR A 119 19.52 -9.38 -2.26
N SER A 120 18.78 -10.00 -3.19
CA SER A 120 17.77 -11.01 -2.86
C SER A 120 18.38 -12.21 -2.12
N LYS A 121 19.63 -12.59 -2.43
CA LYS A 121 20.38 -13.60 -1.68
C LYS A 121 20.53 -13.20 -0.21
N ILE A 122 20.95 -11.95 0.03
CA ILE A 122 21.12 -11.39 1.38
C ILE A 122 19.79 -11.33 2.14
N ILE A 123 18.69 -11.04 1.46
CA ILE A 123 17.35 -10.99 2.07
C ILE A 123 16.86 -12.39 2.44
N ARG A 124 17.11 -13.40 1.61
CA ARG A 124 16.76 -14.80 1.90
C ARG A 124 17.52 -15.36 3.10
N GLU A 125 18.74 -14.91 3.30
CA GLU A 125 19.59 -15.33 4.44
C GLU A 125 19.20 -14.64 5.76
N LYS A 126 18.19 -13.75 5.76
CA LYS A 126 17.72 -13.13 7.00
C LYS A 126 17.06 -14.16 7.92
N PRO A 127 17.31 -14.09 9.24
CA PRO A 127 16.72 -15.01 10.19
C PRO A 127 15.21 -14.81 10.27
N PHE A 128 14.47 -15.85 10.69
CA PHE A 128 13.01 -15.78 10.89
C PHE A 128 12.58 -14.61 11.78
N SER A 129 13.38 -14.26 12.79
CA SER A 129 13.11 -13.13 13.69
C SER A 129 13.05 -11.77 12.96
N TYR A 130 13.79 -11.60 11.86
CA TYR A 130 13.69 -10.41 11.02
C TYR A 130 12.32 -10.33 10.36
N TRP A 131 11.87 -11.43 9.74
CA TRP A 131 10.57 -11.52 9.08
C TRP A 131 9.41 -11.35 10.04
N ALA A 132 9.46 -12.00 11.20
CA ALA A 132 8.43 -11.86 12.23
C ALA A 132 8.31 -10.41 12.73
N LYS A 133 9.45 -9.74 13.01
CA LYS A 133 9.46 -8.34 13.44
C LYS A 133 8.94 -7.41 12.34
N SER A 134 9.36 -7.61 11.10
CA SER A 134 8.90 -6.79 9.98
C SER A 134 7.41 -6.98 9.71
N MET A 135 6.91 -8.22 9.73
CA MET A 135 5.48 -8.50 9.57
C MET A 135 4.65 -7.89 10.71
N LEU A 136 5.13 -8.01 11.97
CA LEU A 136 4.46 -7.38 13.11
C LEU A 136 4.41 -5.86 12.97
N ALA A 137 5.51 -5.23 12.55
CA ALA A 137 5.55 -3.79 12.30
C ALA A 137 4.55 -3.38 11.20
N THR A 138 4.46 -4.16 10.12
CA THR A 138 3.47 -3.97 9.04
C THR A 138 2.04 -4.09 9.57
N ILE A 139 1.74 -5.16 10.31
CA ILE A 139 0.41 -5.38 10.91
C ILE A 139 0.03 -4.19 11.81
N LEU A 140 0.91 -3.78 12.73
CA LEU A 140 0.65 -2.65 13.62
C LEU A 140 0.46 -1.34 12.86
N SER A 141 1.23 -1.12 11.79
CA SER A 141 1.09 0.08 10.95
C SER A 141 -0.26 0.12 10.24
N TRP A 142 -0.71 -0.99 9.67
CA TRP A 142 -2.00 -1.07 9.00
C TRP A 142 -3.17 -1.01 9.98
N ILE A 143 -3.10 -1.72 11.10
CA ILE A 143 -4.12 -1.64 12.16
C ILE A 143 -4.23 -0.21 12.68
N GLY A 144 -3.10 0.44 12.99
CA GLY A 144 -3.09 1.84 13.44
C GLY A 144 -3.73 2.78 12.42
N ARG A 145 -3.45 2.57 11.13
CA ARG A 145 -4.07 3.33 10.04
C ARG A 145 -5.60 3.14 9.98
N TYR A 146 -6.10 1.93 10.10
CA TYR A 146 -7.55 1.64 10.01
C TYR A 146 -8.31 1.92 11.32
N TRP A 147 -7.62 1.98 12.45
CA TRP A 147 -8.20 2.43 13.72
C TRP A 147 -8.54 3.91 13.73
N VAL A 148 -7.91 4.74 12.88
CA VAL A 148 -8.28 6.16 12.75
C VAL A 148 -9.78 6.32 12.48
N VAL A 149 -10.35 5.52 11.57
CA VAL A 149 -11.79 5.57 11.27
C VAL A 149 -12.63 5.10 12.46
N ASN A 150 -12.21 4.04 13.16
CA ASN A 150 -12.91 3.55 14.34
C ASN A 150 -12.98 4.62 15.44
N PHE A 151 -11.86 5.29 15.73
CA PHE A 151 -11.82 6.35 16.71
C PHE A 151 -12.57 7.60 16.25
N LEU A 152 -12.57 7.90 14.95
CA LEU A 152 -13.35 8.99 14.40
C LEU A 152 -14.85 8.75 14.60
N LEU A 153 -15.33 7.52 14.31
CA LEU A 153 -16.72 7.15 14.55
C LEU A 153 -17.08 7.21 16.04
N LEU A 154 -16.20 6.72 16.93
CA LEU A 154 -16.40 6.84 18.38
C LEU A 154 -16.45 8.28 18.89
N ALA A 155 -15.68 9.19 18.27
CA ALA A 155 -15.59 10.57 18.71
C ALA A 155 -16.79 11.42 18.29
N PHE A 156 -17.40 11.12 17.13
CA PHE A 156 -18.40 11.98 16.49
C PHE A 156 -19.78 11.34 16.38
N VAL A 157 -19.90 10.01 16.52
CA VAL A 157 -21.19 9.31 16.54
C VAL A 157 -21.46 8.86 17.96
N ALA A 158 -22.61 9.23 18.52
CA ALA A 158 -22.99 8.92 19.90
C ALA A 158 -23.40 7.46 20.12
N GLU A 159 -23.19 6.59 19.13
CA GLU A 159 -23.54 5.18 19.20
C GLU A 159 -22.48 4.37 19.96
N LYS A 160 -22.95 3.43 20.78
CA LYS A 160 -22.07 2.47 21.44
C LYS A 160 -21.86 1.28 20.51
N TYR A 161 -20.78 1.30 19.75
CA TYR A 161 -20.37 0.13 18.99
C TYR A 161 -19.85 -0.97 19.93
N SER A 162 -20.29 -2.19 19.69
CA SER A 162 -19.71 -3.40 20.25
C SER A 162 -18.32 -3.67 19.67
N LEU A 163 -17.54 -4.52 20.35
CA LEU A 163 -16.24 -4.97 19.83
C LEU A 163 -16.38 -5.61 18.44
N SER A 164 -17.48 -6.33 18.20
CA SER A 164 -17.74 -6.97 16.91
C SER A 164 -17.96 -5.98 15.77
N GLU A 165 -18.61 -4.84 16.04
CA GLU A 165 -18.85 -3.78 15.06
C GLU A 165 -17.56 -3.03 14.75
N HIS A 166 -16.70 -2.78 15.74
CA HIS A 166 -15.35 -2.24 15.48
C HIS A 166 -14.51 -3.16 14.57
N LEU A 167 -14.56 -4.47 14.83
CA LEU A 167 -13.89 -5.45 13.96
C LEU A 167 -14.52 -5.52 12.56
N LEU A 168 -15.84 -5.32 12.46
CA LEU A 168 -16.53 -5.25 11.17
C LEU A 168 -16.15 -3.98 10.39
N ILE A 169 -16.09 -2.82 11.04
CA ILE A 169 -15.62 -1.55 10.45
C ILE A 169 -14.20 -1.71 9.90
N LEU A 170 -13.32 -2.41 10.63
CA LEU A 170 -12.00 -2.79 10.13
C LEU A 170 -12.08 -3.68 8.88
N GLY A 171 -12.93 -4.72 8.91
CA GLY A 171 -13.15 -5.60 7.76
C GLY A 171 -13.63 -4.86 6.51
N ARG A 172 -14.56 -3.90 6.69
CA ARG A 172 -15.06 -3.04 5.61
C ARG A 172 -13.99 -2.11 5.04
N GLN A 173 -13.11 -1.59 5.88
CA GLN A 173 -12.00 -0.78 5.40
C GLN A 173 -10.99 -1.60 4.57
N LEU A 174 -10.78 -2.88 4.90
CA LEU A 174 -9.91 -3.77 4.12
C LEU A 174 -10.49 -4.05 2.72
N SER A 175 -11.79 -4.38 2.64
CA SER A 175 -12.48 -4.61 1.36
C SER A 175 -12.57 -3.34 0.53
N MET A 176 -12.90 -2.21 1.17
CA MET A 176 -12.88 -0.88 0.55
C MET A 176 -11.51 -0.56 -0.06
N TRP A 177 -10.42 -0.86 0.64
CA TRP A 177 -9.08 -0.56 0.15
C TRP A 177 -8.72 -1.36 -1.11
N ILE A 178 -9.10 -2.63 -1.18
CA ILE A 178 -8.90 -3.47 -2.37
C ILE A 178 -9.63 -2.87 -3.58
N ILE A 179 -10.87 -2.41 -3.40
CA ILE A 179 -11.66 -1.81 -4.48
C ILE A 179 -11.02 -0.50 -4.96
N LEU A 180 -10.54 0.32 -4.01
CA LEU A 180 -9.86 1.57 -4.33
C LEU A 180 -8.56 1.37 -5.13
N LEU A 181 -7.89 0.22 -5.01
CA LEU A 181 -6.72 -0.10 -5.85
C LEU A 181 -7.07 -0.33 -7.33
N VAL A 182 -8.27 -0.84 -7.61
CA VAL A 182 -8.74 -1.13 -8.97
C VAL A 182 -9.42 0.11 -9.60
N SER A 183 -9.80 1.09 -8.78
CA SER A 183 -10.40 2.34 -9.25
C SER A 183 -9.41 3.13 -10.13
N PRO A 184 -9.84 3.57 -11.33
CA PRO A 184 -8.96 4.27 -12.28
C PRO A 184 -8.57 5.69 -11.85
N THR A 185 -9.11 6.22 -10.74
CA THR A 185 -8.82 7.59 -10.28
C THR A 185 -7.64 7.65 -9.30
N PRO A 186 -6.48 8.23 -9.69
CA PRO A 186 -5.33 8.35 -8.79
C PRO A 186 -5.67 9.28 -7.63
N GLY A 187 -5.59 8.78 -6.39
CA GLY A 187 -5.90 9.55 -5.17
C GLY A 187 -7.39 9.63 -4.81
N GLY A 188 -8.30 9.26 -5.72
CA GLY A 188 -9.72 9.02 -5.46
C GLY A 188 -10.50 10.19 -4.82
N SER A 189 -10.13 11.45 -5.04
CA SER A 189 -10.94 12.58 -4.55
C SER A 189 -12.31 12.56 -5.23
N GLY A 190 -13.40 12.63 -4.45
CA GLY A 190 -14.79 12.41 -4.90
C GLY A 190 -15.23 10.94 -4.84
N VAL A 191 -14.52 10.02 -5.51
CA VAL A 191 -14.88 8.59 -5.52
C VAL A 191 -14.70 7.94 -4.14
N ALA A 192 -13.66 8.30 -3.41
CA ALA A 192 -13.43 7.71 -2.09
C ALA A 192 -14.37 8.23 -1.01
N GLU A 193 -14.90 9.45 -1.14
CA GLU A 193 -15.91 10.00 -0.21
C GLU A 193 -17.24 9.27 -0.41
N TYR A 194 -17.61 9.03 -1.68
CA TYR A 194 -18.75 8.19 -2.01
C TYR A 194 -18.57 6.76 -1.48
N ILE A 195 -17.43 6.11 -1.75
CA ILE A 195 -17.16 4.75 -1.26
C ILE A 195 -17.11 4.72 0.28
N PHE A 196 -16.59 5.75 0.94
CA PHE A 196 -16.61 5.84 2.40
C PHE A 196 -18.04 5.83 2.95
N ALA A 197 -18.90 6.70 2.41
CA ALA A 197 -20.30 6.76 2.80
C ALA A 197 -21.04 5.45 2.47
N ASP A 198 -20.76 4.84 1.33
CA ASP A 198 -21.38 3.57 0.95
C ASP A 198 -20.97 2.43 1.91
N PHE A 199 -19.66 2.30 2.21
CA PHE A 199 -19.15 1.24 3.08
C PHE A 199 -19.39 1.44 4.57
N LEU A 200 -19.51 2.67 5.05
CA LEU A 200 -19.55 2.97 6.49
C LEU A 200 -20.78 3.78 6.91
N GLY A 201 -21.67 4.12 5.98
CA GLY A 201 -22.82 4.98 6.23
C GLY A 201 -23.85 4.37 7.19
N ASP A 202 -23.99 3.04 7.21
CA ASP A 202 -24.84 2.32 8.16
C ASP A 202 -24.31 2.35 9.61
N PHE A 203 -23.03 2.67 9.80
CA PHE A 203 -22.47 2.97 11.12
C PHE A 203 -22.61 4.44 11.51
N ILE A 204 -23.26 5.27 10.69
CA ILE A 204 -23.39 6.71 10.94
C ILE A 204 -24.89 7.04 10.93
N SER A 205 -25.47 7.25 12.11
CA SER A 205 -26.93 7.46 12.26
C SER A 205 -27.48 8.72 11.59
N ASN A 206 -26.63 9.71 11.28
CA ASN A 206 -27.03 10.96 10.65
C ASN A 206 -26.20 11.21 9.39
N GLU A 207 -26.87 11.16 8.24
CA GLU A 207 -26.29 11.34 6.91
C GLU A 207 -25.50 12.65 6.74
N SER A 208 -25.85 13.70 7.52
CA SER A 208 -25.11 14.97 7.50
C SER A 208 -23.64 14.82 7.92
N TRP A 209 -23.29 13.72 8.61
CA TRP A 209 -21.93 13.42 9.03
C TRP A 209 -21.10 12.64 8.00
N TYR A 210 -21.70 12.12 6.91
CA TYR A 210 -20.96 11.29 5.94
C TYR A 210 -19.78 12.05 5.31
N ILE A 211 -20.04 13.27 4.81
CA ILE A 211 -19.02 14.11 4.17
C ILE A 211 -17.99 14.61 5.20
N PRO A 212 -18.40 15.22 6.35
CA PRO A 212 -17.45 15.64 7.38
C PRO A 212 -16.53 14.52 7.86
N LEU A 213 -17.05 13.31 8.12
CA LEU A 213 -16.24 12.18 8.57
C LEU A 213 -15.28 11.70 7.50
N ALA A 214 -15.71 11.62 6.23
CA ALA A 214 -14.82 11.28 5.13
C ALA A 214 -13.67 12.31 4.98
N LEU A 215 -13.98 13.60 5.16
CA LEU A 215 -12.99 14.68 5.13
C LEU A 215 -12.03 14.61 6.32
N PHE A 216 -12.51 14.38 7.54
CA PHE A 216 -11.65 14.20 8.70
C PHE A 216 -10.76 12.96 8.57
N TRP A 217 -11.30 11.87 8.05
CA TRP A 217 -10.52 10.68 7.74
C TRP A 217 -9.36 10.99 6.78
N ARG A 218 -9.61 11.78 5.71
CA ARG A 218 -8.55 12.26 4.79
C ARG A 218 -7.57 13.22 5.48
N LEU A 219 -8.08 14.13 6.29
CA LEU A 219 -7.27 15.11 7.03
C LEU A 219 -6.29 14.46 7.99
N ILE A 220 -6.66 13.32 8.59
CA ILE A 220 -5.80 12.61 9.52
C ILE A 220 -4.96 11.55 8.79
N SER A 221 -5.55 10.81 7.85
CA SER A 221 -4.91 9.60 7.28
C SER A 221 -4.16 9.84 5.97
N TYR A 222 -4.32 11.02 5.35
CA TYR A 222 -3.75 11.30 4.02
C TYR A 222 -2.97 12.62 3.97
N TYR A 223 -3.59 13.73 4.34
CA TYR A 223 -2.96 15.05 4.22
C TYR A 223 -1.69 15.25 5.06
N PRO A 224 -1.50 14.66 6.25
CA PRO A 224 -0.28 14.87 7.02
C PRO A 224 0.94 14.32 6.28
N TYR A 225 0.82 13.18 5.61
CA TYR A 225 1.89 12.61 4.78
C TYR A 225 2.26 13.52 3.60
N LEU A 226 1.27 14.16 2.96
CA LEU A 226 1.52 15.09 1.87
C LEU A 226 2.17 16.38 2.36
N ILE A 227 1.70 16.95 3.46
CA ILE A 227 2.26 18.18 4.05
C ILE A 227 3.71 17.95 4.47
N ILE A 228 3.98 16.86 5.19
CA ILE A 228 5.33 16.47 5.59
C ILE A 228 6.21 16.26 4.36
N GLY A 229 5.70 15.57 3.33
CA GLY A 229 6.41 15.38 2.06
C GLY A 229 6.74 16.70 1.36
N ALA A 230 5.80 17.63 1.30
CA ALA A 230 5.97 18.94 0.65
C ALA A 230 7.01 19.81 1.36
N ILE A 231 7.14 19.69 2.69
CA ILE A 231 8.13 20.44 3.48
C ILE A 231 9.50 19.76 3.43
N LEU A 232 9.57 18.45 3.66
CA LEU A 232 10.84 17.72 3.75
C LEU A 232 11.53 17.55 2.41
N LEU A 233 10.78 17.34 1.32
CA LEU A 233 11.36 17.03 0.02
C LEU A 233 12.24 18.16 -0.53
N PRO A 234 11.85 19.45 -0.50
CA PRO A 234 12.73 20.55 -0.90
C PRO A 234 14.00 20.66 -0.05
N ILE A 235 13.89 20.48 1.28
CA ILE A 235 15.02 20.55 2.22
C ILE A 235 16.01 19.42 1.91
N TRP A 236 15.49 18.20 1.76
CA TRP A 236 16.26 17.02 1.42
C TRP A 236 16.94 17.16 0.05
N LEU A 237 16.22 17.66 -0.97
CA LEU A 237 16.76 17.92 -2.30
C LEU A 237 17.95 18.88 -2.25
N ARG A 238 17.84 20.00 -1.51
CA ARG A 238 18.97 20.93 -1.32
C ARG A 238 20.17 20.22 -0.70
N ARG A 239 19.98 19.44 0.38
CA ARG A 239 21.08 18.70 1.03
C ARG A 239 21.81 17.75 0.06
N VAL A 240 21.05 16.95 -0.68
CA VAL A 240 21.58 15.86 -1.50
C VAL A 240 22.21 16.35 -2.80
N PHE A 241 21.72 17.45 -3.37
CA PHE A 241 22.24 18.00 -4.63
C PHE A 241 23.27 19.11 -4.43
N THR A 242 23.26 19.86 -3.32
CA THR A 242 24.28 20.88 -3.02
C THR A 242 25.60 20.28 -2.54
N ASN A 243 25.59 19.17 -1.79
CA ASN A 243 26.82 18.53 -1.30
C ASN A 243 27.64 17.79 -2.38
N LYS A 244 27.17 17.72 -3.63
CA LYS A 244 27.93 17.09 -4.74
C LYS A 244 28.89 18.02 -5.48
N TYR A 245 28.97 19.31 -5.12
CA TYR A 245 29.93 20.25 -5.70
C TYR A 245 31.27 20.35 -4.93
N LYS A 246 31.54 19.45 -3.98
CA LYS A 246 32.77 19.47 -3.17
C LYS A 246 33.73 18.29 -3.36
N GLU A 247 33.48 17.40 -4.32
CA GLU A 247 34.43 16.35 -4.70
C GLU A 247 34.56 16.28 -6.22
N VAL A 248 35.27 17.25 -6.81
CA VAL A 248 36.31 17.09 -7.84
C VAL A 248 37.05 18.44 -7.90
N ASP A 249 38.17 18.54 -7.19
CA ASP A 249 39.38 19.28 -7.58
C ASP A 249 40.56 18.48 -7.02
#